data_AF-A0A355XSK3-F1
#
_entry.id   AF-A0A355XSK3-F1
#
_cell.length_a   1.000
_cell.length_b   1.000
_cell.length_c   1.000
_cell.angle_alpha   90.00
_cell.angle_beta   90.00
_cell.angle_gamma   90.00
#
_symmetry.space_group_name_H-M   'P 1'
#
loop_
_entity.id
_entity.type
_entity.pdbx_description
1 polymer ?
#
loop_
_entity_poly.entity_id
_entity_poly.type
_entity_poly.pdbx_seq_one_letter_code
_entity_poly.pdbx_strand_id
1 'polypeptide(L)'
;MWTHIKRTILAGVFTIVPLVLTLYILNFLFRLLDGFSKPILKFIGFHIPGLGILLTILVVYLLGLLIRNVLGRRLFTWGEKILLTIPIVNTIYKTIKQFINAFTGTAEGKNFQKVIFLQYPRVGVWTLAFVTGESVDANSIEYYHVFVPTTPNPTSGFFIMIPKKETMLTEMSVEEGIKMVISG
;
A
#
# COMPACT_ATOMS: atom_id res chain seq x y z
N MET A 1 -15.21 -8.53 39.85
CA MET A 1 -15.83 -7.20 39.61
C MET A 1 -14.91 -6.26 38.81
N TRP A 2 -13.69 -5.98 39.27
CA TRP A 2 -12.71 -5.13 38.57
C TRP A 2 -12.34 -5.57 37.14
N THR A 3 -12.19 -6.89 36.93
CA THR A 3 -11.92 -7.49 35.62
C THR A 3 -13.07 -7.30 34.63
N HIS A 4 -14.32 -7.34 35.13
CA HIS A 4 -15.51 -7.09 34.32
C HIS A 4 -15.57 -5.63 33.88
N ILE A 5 -15.39 -4.69 34.82
CA ILE A 5 -15.39 -3.24 34.52
C ILE A 5 -14.30 -2.89 33.48
N LYS A 6 -13.07 -3.38 33.68
CA LYS A 6 -11.98 -3.18 32.71
C LYS A 6 -12.31 -3.73 31.33
N ARG A 7 -12.86 -4.96 31.25
CA ARG A 7 -13.20 -5.58 29.96
C ARG A 7 -14.32 -4.82 29.23
N THR A 8 -15.32 -4.35 29.96
CA THR A 8 -16.44 -3.57 29.40
C THR A 8 -15.98 -2.19 28.90
N ILE A 9 -15.14 -1.49 29.68
CA ILE A 9 -14.57 -0.20 29.25
C ILE A 9 -13.65 -0.38 28.04
N LEU A 10 -12.76 -1.39 28.08
CA LEU A 10 -11.87 -1.68 26.95
C LEU A 10 -12.66 -2.02 25.69
N ALA A 11 -13.70 -2.85 25.79
CA ALA A 11 -14.58 -3.14 24.66
C ALA A 11 -15.21 -1.87 24.09
N GLY A 12 -15.78 -1.00 24.94
CA GLY A 12 -16.35 0.28 24.50
C GLY A 12 -15.33 1.21 23.85
N VAL A 13 -14.11 1.31 24.40
CA VAL A 13 -13.01 2.07 23.80
C VAL A 13 -12.64 1.49 22.44
N PHE A 14 -12.42 0.18 22.34
CA PHE A 14 -12.07 -0.45 21.06
C PHE A 14 -13.16 -0.32 20.00
N THR A 15 -14.43 -0.24 20.39
CA THR A 15 -15.54 0.03 19.45
C THR A 15 -15.56 1.49 19.00
N ILE A 16 -15.31 2.44 19.88
CA ILE A 16 -15.41 3.88 19.59
C ILE A 16 -14.15 4.42 18.89
N VAL A 17 -12.97 3.89 19.22
CA VAL A 17 -11.68 4.35 18.69
C VAL A 17 -11.65 4.40 17.16
N PRO A 18 -12.04 3.36 16.40
CA PRO A 18 -12.07 3.42 14.94
C PRO A 18 -12.97 4.53 14.40
N LEU A 19 -14.10 4.77 15.06
CA LEU A 19 -15.10 5.77 14.68
C LEU A 19 -14.56 7.18 14.89
N VAL A 20 -14.01 7.45 16.08
CA VAL A 20 -13.37 8.74 16.42
C VAL A 20 -12.16 8.98 15.53
N LEU A 21 -11.35 7.95 15.27
CA LEU A 21 -10.18 8.07 14.41
C LEU A 21 -10.59 8.38 12.97
N THR A 22 -11.65 7.75 12.45
CA THR A 22 -12.19 8.06 11.12
C THR A 22 -12.65 9.51 11.03
N LEU A 23 -13.45 9.99 11.99
CA LEU A 23 -13.91 11.38 12.02
C LEU A 23 -12.74 12.37 12.17
N TYR A 24 -11.73 12.02 12.97
CA TYR A 24 -10.52 12.83 13.13
C TYR A 24 -9.74 12.94 11.83
N ILE A 25 -9.51 11.82 11.12
CA ILE A 25 -8.81 11.79 9.83
C ILE A 25 -9.58 12.61 8.79
N LEU A 26 -10.91 12.46 8.71
CA LEU A 26 -11.74 13.24 7.79
C LEU A 26 -11.64 14.74 8.07
N ASN A 27 -11.80 15.15 9.33
CA ASN A 27 -11.67 16.56 9.72
C ASN A 27 -10.24 17.11 9.47
N PHE A 28 -9.20 16.30 9.73
CA PHE A 28 -7.82 16.65 9.41
C PHE A 28 -7.64 16.89 7.90
N LEU A 29 -8.13 15.96 7.08
CA LEU A 29 -8.10 16.08 5.63
C LEU A 29 -8.82 17.35 5.18
N PHE A 30 -10.09 17.56 5.56
CA PHE A 30 -10.85 18.75 5.20
C PHE A 30 -10.12 20.05 5.55
N ARG A 31 -9.57 20.16 6.76
CA ARG A 31 -8.79 21.34 7.18
C ARG A 31 -7.52 21.55 6.36
N LEU A 32 -6.83 20.46 6.01
CA LEU A 32 -5.64 20.51 5.16
C LEU A 32 -6.01 21.03 3.76
N LEU A 33 -7.11 20.53 3.18
CA LEU A 33 -7.59 20.95 1.86
C LEU A 33 -8.12 22.38 1.85
N ASP A 34 -8.87 22.78 2.88
CA ASP A 34 -9.34 24.15 3.07
C ASP A 34 -8.16 25.10 3.26
N GLY A 35 -7.12 24.69 4.00
CA GLY A 35 -5.88 25.45 4.15
C GLY A 35 -5.19 25.72 2.81
N PHE A 36 -5.08 24.70 1.96
CA PHE A 36 -4.45 24.81 0.64
C PHE A 36 -5.29 25.60 -0.37
N SER A 37 -6.62 25.50 -0.28
CA SER A 37 -7.56 26.17 -1.19
C SER A 37 -7.89 27.61 -0.79
N LYS A 38 -7.79 27.99 0.50
CA LYS A 38 -8.08 29.35 1.01
C LYS A 38 -7.40 30.48 0.23
N PRO A 39 -6.09 30.43 -0.11
CA PRO A 39 -5.45 31.49 -0.89
C PRO A 39 -6.03 31.64 -2.30
N ILE A 40 -6.35 30.51 -2.94
CA ILE A 40 -6.90 30.44 -4.29
C ILE A 40 -8.37 30.89 -4.31
N LEU A 41 -9.14 30.47 -3.30
CA LEU A 41 -10.54 30.84 -3.11
C LEU A 41 -10.72 32.32 -2.78
N LYS A 42 -9.78 32.91 -2.03
CA LYS A 42 -9.79 34.37 -1.76
C LYS A 42 -9.63 35.20 -3.03
N PHE A 43 -8.96 34.66 -4.05
CA PHE A 43 -8.87 35.28 -5.39
C PHE A 43 -10.16 35.16 -6.21
N ILE A 44 -10.95 34.11 -5.98
CA ILE A 44 -12.17 33.78 -6.76
C ILE A 44 -13.45 34.32 -6.07
N GLY A 45 -13.40 34.63 -4.78
CA GLY A 45 -14.46 35.34 -4.05
C GLY A 45 -15.67 34.50 -3.60
N PHE A 46 -15.67 33.18 -3.84
CA PHE A 46 -16.75 32.27 -3.44
C PHE A 46 -16.26 31.12 -2.56
N HIS A 47 -17.05 30.75 -1.55
CA HIS A 47 -16.81 29.55 -0.75
C HIS A 47 -17.80 28.46 -1.20
N ILE A 48 -17.29 27.47 -1.94
CA ILE A 48 -18.08 26.31 -2.38
C ILE A 48 -17.70 25.12 -1.49
N PRO A 49 -18.63 24.57 -0.69
CA PRO A 49 -18.40 23.36 0.09
C PRO A 49 -17.93 22.21 -0.82
N GLY A 50 -16.85 21.53 -0.46
CA GLY A 50 -16.30 20.41 -1.26
C GLY A 50 -15.30 20.80 -2.35
N LEU A 51 -15.11 22.09 -2.65
CA LEU A 51 -14.12 22.54 -3.64
C LEU A 51 -12.68 22.18 -3.27
N GLY A 52 -12.39 22.05 -1.97
CA GLY A 52 -11.11 21.55 -1.48
C GLY A 52 -10.78 20.15 -2.02
N ILE A 53 -11.77 19.25 -2.15
CA ILE A 53 -11.57 17.90 -2.70
C ILE A 53 -11.17 17.98 -4.17
N LEU A 54 -11.91 18.76 -4.96
CA LEU A 54 -11.66 18.91 -6.39
C LEU A 54 -10.27 19.53 -6.65
N LEU A 55 -9.91 20.54 -5.85
CA LEU A 55 -8.61 21.19 -5.90
C LEU A 55 -7.48 20.24 -5.48
N THR A 56 -7.72 19.34 -4.53
CA THR A 56 -6.76 18.30 -4.12
C THR A 56 -6.53 17.29 -5.21
N ILE A 57 -7.59 16.79 -5.83
CA ILE A 57 -7.49 15.88 -6.99
C ILE A 57 -6.68 16.57 -8.10
N LEU A 58 -6.96 17.85 -8.37
CA LEU A 58 -6.23 18.63 -9.36
C LEU A 58 -4.74 18.76 -9.00
N VAL A 59 -4.41 19.10 -7.76
CA VAL A 59 -3.01 19.24 -7.31
C VAL A 59 -2.28 17.90 -7.39
N VAL A 60 -2.88 16.81 -6.91
CA VAL A 60 -2.32 15.46 -6.99
C VAL A 60 -2.08 15.06 -8.45
N TYR A 61 -3.03 15.34 -9.33
CA TYR A 61 -2.89 15.08 -10.76
C TYR A 61 -1.75 15.90 -11.39
N LEU A 62 -1.65 17.20 -11.08
CA LEU A 62 -0.59 18.07 -11.57
C LEU A 62 0.79 17.65 -11.05
N LEU A 63 0.89 17.23 -9.79
CA LEU A 63 2.12 16.65 -9.23
C LEU A 63 2.50 15.35 -9.95
N GLY A 64 1.52 14.49 -10.24
CA GLY A 64 1.73 13.28 -11.04
C GLY A 64 2.26 13.58 -12.44
N LEU A 65 1.68 14.57 -13.12
CA LEU A 65 2.16 15.03 -14.44
C LEU A 65 3.58 15.59 -14.36
N LEU A 66 3.90 16.38 -13.33
CA LEU A 66 5.24 16.90 -13.11
C LEU A 66 6.26 15.77 -12.93
N ILE A 67 5.96 14.78 -12.09
CA ILE A 67 6.84 13.63 -11.83
C ILE A 67 7.08 12.79 -13.09
N ARG A 68 6.10 12.71 -14.01
CA ARG A 68 6.23 11.98 -15.28
C ARG A 68 7.29 12.59 -16.21
N ASN A 69 7.60 13.88 -16.04
CA ASN A 69 8.65 14.56 -16.79
C ASN A 69 10.03 14.34 -16.15
N VAL A 70 11.07 14.29 -16.99
CA VAL A 70 12.47 14.06 -16.55
C VAL A 70 12.92 15.08 -15.50
N LEU A 71 12.54 16.36 -15.67
CA LEU A 71 12.87 17.41 -14.72
C LEU A 71 12.18 17.20 -13.37
N GLY A 72 10.89 16.86 -13.37
CA GLY A 72 10.15 16.60 -12.13
C GLY A 72 10.66 15.37 -11.39
N ARG A 73 11.02 14.29 -12.10
CA ARG A 73 11.66 13.11 -11.48
C ARG A 73 13.00 13.46 -10.83
N ARG A 74 13.83 14.29 -11.48
CA ARG A 74 15.10 14.78 -10.91
C ARG A 74 14.89 15.66 -9.66
N LEU A 75 13.95 16.60 -9.71
CA LEU A 75 13.64 17.45 -8.55
C LEU A 75 13.10 16.64 -7.37
N PHE A 76 12.19 15.71 -7.66
CA PHE A 76 11.61 14.82 -6.65
C PHE A 76 12.69 13.98 -5.96
N THR A 77 13.56 13.32 -6.73
CA THR A 77 14.65 12.50 -6.18
C THR A 77 15.68 13.31 -5.40
N TRP A 78 15.94 14.56 -5.81
CA TRP A 78 16.79 15.46 -5.05
C TRP A 78 16.17 15.85 -3.70
N GLY A 79 14.89 16.22 -3.69
CA GLY A 79 14.16 16.53 -2.46
C GLY A 79 14.09 15.32 -1.51
N GLU A 80 13.89 14.12 -2.05
CA GLU A 80 13.92 12.89 -1.28
C GLU A 80 15.29 12.69 -0.57
N LYS A 81 16.40 12.92 -1.27
CA LYS A 81 17.75 12.81 -0.65
C LYS A 81 17.92 13.75 0.54
N ILE A 82 17.36 14.95 0.47
CA ILE A 82 17.38 15.89 1.60
C ILE A 82 16.63 15.32 2.80
N LEU A 83 15.41 14.82 2.58
CA LEU A 83 14.60 14.21 3.66
C LEU A 83 15.31 13.02 4.31
N LEU A 84 16.01 12.21 3.51
CA LEU A 84 16.77 11.06 3.99
C LEU A 84 18.02 11.43 4.81
N THR A 85 18.48 12.68 4.69
CA THR A 85 19.66 13.19 5.42
C THR A 85 19.29 13.68 6.82
N ILE A 86 18.02 14.05 7.06
CA ILE A 86 17.56 14.54 8.36
C ILE A 86 17.35 13.35 9.32
N PRO A 87 18.03 13.31 10.48
CA PRO A 87 17.82 12.27 11.49
C PRO A 87 16.36 12.22 11.93
N ILE A 88 15.85 11.02 12.28
CA ILE A 88 14.45 10.75 12.65
C ILE A 88 13.46 10.86 11.47
N VAL A 89 13.50 11.94 10.70
CA VAL A 89 12.64 12.15 9.51
C VAL A 89 12.87 11.05 8.49
N ASN A 90 14.13 10.66 8.26
CA ASN A 90 14.46 9.58 7.34
C ASN A 90 13.81 8.24 7.71
N THR A 91 13.59 7.98 9.00
CA THR A 91 13.05 6.71 9.49
C THR A 91 11.56 6.68 9.22
N ILE A 92 10.86 7.74 9.61
CA ILE A 92 9.42 7.91 9.34
C ILE A 92 9.13 7.85 7.84
N TYR A 93 9.91 8.60 7.03
CA TYR A 93 9.72 8.64 5.59
C TYR A 93 9.96 7.27 4.94
N LYS A 94 11.02 6.55 5.34
CA LYS A 94 11.29 5.19 4.85
C LYS A 94 10.18 4.21 5.23
N THR A 95 9.68 4.25 6.47
CA THR A 95 8.58 3.38 6.91
C THR A 95 7.31 3.61 6.11
N ILE A 96 6.93 4.88 5.91
CA ILE A 96 5.76 5.23 5.09
C ILE A 96 5.98 4.78 3.64
N LYS A 97 7.15 5.03 3.06
CA LYS A 97 7.46 4.64 1.68
C LYS A 97 7.47 3.12 1.52
N GLN A 98 7.96 2.37 2.50
CA GLN A 98 7.93 0.91 2.51
C GLN A 98 6.49 0.38 2.56
N PHE A 99 5.65 0.97 3.41
CA PHE A 99 4.23 0.64 3.46
C PHE A 99 3.56 0.92 2.12
N ILE A 100 3.73 2.12 1.56
CA ILE A 100 3.18 2.47 0.24
C ILE A 100 3.68 1.48 -0.81
N ASN A 101 4.99 1.20 -0.88
CA ASN A 101 5.57 0.27 -1.85
C ASN A 101 5.02 -1.15 -1.72
N ALA A 102 4.69 -1.61 -0.51
CA ALA A 102 4.05 -2.91 -0.31
C ALA A 102 2.63 -2.94 -0.89
N PHE A 103 1.91 -1.82 -0.84
CA PHE A 103 0.56 -1.69 -1.40
C PHE A 103 0.54 -1.37 -2.91
N THR A 104 1.49 -0.59 -3.40
CA THR A 104 1.57 -0.15 -4.80
C THR A 104 2.41 -1.09 -5.66
N GLY A 105 3.17 -2.00 -5.06
CA GLY A 105 4.12 -2.88 -5.77
C GLY A 105 5.32 -2.14 -6.39
N THR A 106 5.53 -0.86 -6.06
CA THR A 106 6.42 0.06 -6.81
C THR A 106 7.92 -0.08 -6.52
N ALA A 107 8.39 -1.23 -6.03
CA ALA A 107 9.82 -1.53 -6.08
C ALA A 107 10.17 -1.96 -7.52
N GLU A 108 10.53 -1.00 -8.38
CA GLU A 108 11.15 -1.09 -9.73
C GLU A 108 11.40 -2.49 -10.35
N GLY A 109 10.36 -3.33 -10.44
CA GLY A 109 10.46 -4.69 -10.93
C GLY A 109 9.10 -5.36 -10.86
N LYS A 110 8.34 -5.23 -11.95
CA LYS A 110 7.21 -6.09 -12.34
C LYS A 110 6.50 -6.77 -11.15
N ASN A 111 5.58 -6.02 -10.55
CA ASN A 111 4.55 -6.38 -9.57
C ASN A 111 4.25 -7.86 -9.40
N PHE A 112 3.71 -8.21 -8.23
CA PHE A 112 2.71 -9.27 -8.08
C PHE A 112 1.69 -9.24 -9.22
N GLN A 113 1.98 -9.89 -10.35
CA GLN A 113 1.19 -9.76 -11.57
C GLN A 113 -0.10 -10.56 -11.48
N LYS A 114 -0.07 -11.59 -10.64
CA LYS A 114 -1.06 -12.62 -10.53
C LYS A 114 -0.94 -13.31 -9.19
N VAL A 115 -2.09 -13.78 -8.73
CA VAL A 115 -2.21 -14.70 -7.61
C VAL A 115 -2.27 -16.10 -8.18
N ILE A 116 -1.49 -17.02 -7.61
CA ILE A 116 -1.47 -18.41 -8.01
C ILE A 116 -1.64 -19.31 -6.79
N PHE A 117 -2.18 -20.50 -7.03
CA PHE A 117 -2.05 -21.62 -6.11
C PHE A 117 -0.77 -22.39 -6.41
N LEU A 118 -0.02 -22.73 -5.37
CA LEU A 118 1.12 -23.64 -5.46
C LEU A 118 1.09 -24.65 -4.32
N GLN A 119 1.71 -25.80 -4.56
CA GLN A 119 1.80 -26.85 -3.56
C GLN A 119 3.08 -26.70 -2.74
N TYR A 120 2.96 -26.26 -1.48
CA TYR A 120 4.10 -26.04 -0.58
C TYR A 120 3.69 -26.27 0.89
N PRO A 121 4.55 -26.90 1.71
CA PRO A 121 5.90 -27.38 1.38
C PRO A 121 5.94 -28.75 0.71
N ARG A 122 4.79 -29.38 0.45
CA ARG A 122 4.70 -30.69 -0.21
C ARG A 122 3.46 -30.82 -1.11
N VAL A 123 3.47 -31.82 -1.99
CA VAL A 123 2.32 -32.19 -2.82
C VAL A 123 1.09 -32.49 -1.95
N GLY A 124 -0.07 -31.98 -2.38
CA GLY A 124 -1.36 -32.05 -1.69
C GLY A 124 -1.64 -30.89 -0.72
N VAL A 125 -0.67 -30.02 -0.43
CA VAL A 125 -0.83 -28.87 0.46
C VAL A 125 -0.77 -27.58 -0.33
N TRP A 126 -1.90 -26.89 -0.46
CA TRP A 126 -2.02 -25.70 -1.30
C TRP A 126 -1.84 -24.42 -0.49
N THR A 127 -1.15 -23.45 -1.07
CA THR A 127 -1.04 -22.09 -0.56
C THR A 127 -1.25 -21.09 -1.68
N LEU A 128 -1.74 -19.90 -1.33
CA LEU A 128 -1.66 -18.74 -2.20
C LEU A 128 -0.23 -18.23 -2.27
N ALA A 129 0.16 -17.76 -3.45
CA ALA A 129 1.41 -17.08 -3.68
C ALA A 129 1.22 -15.98 -4.74
N PHE A 130 2.09 -14.99 -4.69
CA PHE A 130 2.01 -13.83 -5.57
C PHE A 130 3.23 -13.78 -6.48
N VAL A 131 3.02 -13.69 -7.79
CA VAL A 131 4.11 -13.75 -8.78
C VAL A 131 4.81 -12.40 -8.93
N THR A 132 6.04 -12.28 -8.47
CA THR A 132 6.89 -11.08 -8.54
C THR A 132 7.77 -11.01 -9.78
N GLY A 133 7.77 -12.04 -10.62
CA GLY A 133 8.67 -12.11 -11.76
C GLY A 133 8.60 -13.43 -12.49
N GLU A 134 9.28 -13.48 -13.64
CA GLU A 134 9.38 -14.67 -14.47
C GLU A 134 10.81 -14.78 -15.01
N SER A 135 11.29 -16.01 -15.16
CA SER A 135 12.59 -16.30 -15.80
C SER A 135 12.50 -17.56 -16.65
N VAL A 136 13.45 -17.74 -17.55
CA VAL A 136 13.63 -18.95 -18.34
C VAL A 136 15.03 -19.50 -18.03
N ASP A 137 15.15 -20.79 -17.74
CA ASP A 137 16.45 -21.42 -17.54
C ASP A 137 17.12 -21.81 -18.88
N ALA A 138 18.34 -22.36 -18.81
CA ALA A 138 19.09 -22.79 -19.98
C ALA A 138 18.41 -23.93 -20.78
N ASN A 139 17.48 -24.65 -20.16
CA ASN A 139 16.71 -25.73 -20.78
C ASN A 139 15.36 -25.22 -21.34
N SER A 140 15.18 -23.90 -21.45
CA SER A 140 13.93 -23.27 -21.90
C SER A 140 12.72 -23.55 -20.98
N ILE A 141 12.95 -23.89 -19.71
CA ILE A 141 11.87 -24.05 -18.73
C ILE A 141 11.53 -22.68 -18.16
N GLU A 142 10.26 -22.32 -18.21
CA GLU A 142 9.76 -21.09 -17.63
C GLU A 142 9.43 -21.25 -16.14
N TYR A 143 9.84 -20.27 -15.34
CA TYR A 143 9.62 -20.22 -13.90
C TYR A 143 8.80 -18.99 -13.52
N TYR A 144 7.98 -19.15 -12.49
CA TYR A 144 7.50 -18.04 -11.69
C TYR A 144 8.42 -17.80 -10.51
N HIS A 145 8.70 -16.53 -10.26
CA HIS A 145 9.26 -16.03 -9.02
C HIS A 145 8.10 -15.62 -8.15
N VAL A 146 7.94 -16.28 -7.00
CA VAL A 146 6.76 -16.09 -6.17
C VAL A 146 7.14 -15.74 -4.75
N PHE A 147 6.32 -14.88 -4.15
CA PHE A 147 6.31 -14.66 -2.71
C PHE A 147 5.18 -15.48 -2.10
N VAL A 148 5.54 -16.35 -1.16
CA VAL A 148 4.59 -17.11 -0.34
C VAL A 148 4.49 -16.40 1.01
N PRO A 149 3.38 -15.70 1.29
CA PRO A 149 3.23 -14.96 2.54
C PRO A 149 2.99 -15.90 3.73
N THR A 150 3.23 -15.39 4.93
CA THR A 150 2.76 -16.00 6.18
C THR A 150 1.46 -15.35 6.64
N THR A 151 0.57 -16.10 7.27
CA THR A 151 -0.62 -15.52 7.93
C THR A 151 -0.31 -15.17 9.39
N PRO A 152 -0.97 -14.16 9.98
CA PRO A 152 -1.84 -13.17 9.32
C PRO A 152 -1.07 -11.99 8.71
N ASN A 153 0.27 -11.96 8.85
CA ASN A 153 1.10 -10.84 8.42
C ASN A 153 1.60 -11.02 6.96
N PRO A 154 0.99 -10.36 5.96
CA PRO A 154 1.31 -10.56 4.55
C PRO A 154 2.64 -9.95 4.12
N THR A 155 3.39 -9.33 5.06
CA THR A 155 4.69 -8.71 4.78
C THR A 155 5.87 -9.67 4.99
N SER A 156 5.67 -10.79 5.69
CA SER A 156 6.66 -11.84 5.87
C SER A 156 6.32 -13.07 5.03
N GLY A 157 7.33 -13.82 4.61
CA GLY A 157 7.15 -14.94 3.70
C GLY A 157 8.45 -15.48 3.11
N PHE A 158 8.31 -16.35 2.12
CA PHE A 158 9.42 -16.98 1.40
C PHE A 158 9.43 -16.55 -0.06
N PHE A 159 10.63 -16.40 -0.61
CA PHE A 159 10.83 -16.32 -2.04
C PHE A 159 11.05 -17.72 -2.61
N ILE A 160 10.30 -18.10 -3.64
CA ILE A 160 10.40 -19.40 -4.29
C ILE A 160 10.45 -19.20 -5.80
N MET A 161 11.32 -19.94 -6.48
CA MET A 161 11.27 -20.10 -7.94
C MET A 161 10.68 -21.47 -8.26
N ILE A 162 9.59 -21.49 -9.02
CA ILE A 162 8.84 -22.73 -9.31
C ILE A 162 8.50 -22.80 -10.81
N PRO A 163 8.65 -23.97 -11.47
CA PRO A 163 8.23 -24.12 -12.87
C PRO A 163 6.76 -23.73 -13.05
N LYS A 164 6.44 -22.97 -14.10
CA LYS A 164 5.06 -22.50 -14.34
C LYS A 164 4.04 -23.65 -14.45
N LYS A 165 4.48 -24.82 -14.92
CA LYS A 165 3.65 -26.03 -15.05
C LYS A 165 3.22 -26.65 -13.71
N GLU A 166 3.88 -26.29 -12.60
CA GLU A 166 3.61 -26.83 -11.26
C GLU A 166 2.72 -25.88 -10.43
N THR A 167 2.20 -24.83 -11.05
CA THR A 167 1.31 -23.87 -10.41
C THR A 167 -0.05 -23.87 -11.07
N MET A 168 -1.05 -23.38 -10.34
CA MET A 168 -2.40 -23.19 -10.85
C MET A 168 -2.73 -21.70 -10.78
N LEU A 169 -3.08 -21.12 -11.94
CA LEU A 169 -3.53 -19.73 -12.01
C LEU A 169 -4.86 -19.56 -11.26
N THR A 170 -5.02 -18.41 -10.63
CA THR A 170 -6.30 -18.02 -10.01
C THR A 170 -6.90 -16.84 -10.76
N GLU A 171 -8.21 -16.69 -10.64
CA GLU A 171 -8.95 -15.51 -11.09
C GLU A 171 -8.96 -14.39 -10.03
N MET A 172 -8.27 -14.59 -8.89
CA MET A 172 -8.23 -13.61 -7.80
C MET A 172 -7.37 -12.41 -8.18
N SER A 173 -7.88 -11.23 -7.85
CA SER A 173 -7.05 -10.04 -7.77
C SER A 173 -6.02 -10.17 -6.63
N VAL A 174 -4.93 -9.41 -6.74
CA VAL A 174 -3.90 -9.35 -5.67
C VAL A 174 -4.52 -8.90 -4.35
N GLU A 175 -5.48 -7.98 -4.37
CA GLU A 175 -6.17 -7.48 -3.19
C GLU A 175 -6.98 -8.59 -2.49
N GLU A 176 -7.72 -9.39 -3.25
CA GLU A 176 -8.46 -10.54 -2.71
C GLU A 176 -7.51 -11.59 -2.13
N GLY A 177 -6.40 -11.87 -2.79
CA GLY A 177 -5.37 -12.77 -2.28
C GLY A 177 -4.78 -12.29 -0.96
N ILE A 178 -4.41 -11.00 -0.85
CA ILE A 178 -3.88 -10.42 0.40
C ILE A 178 -4.93 -10.49 1.49
N LYS A 179 -6.20 -10.20 1.17
CA LYS A 179 -7.30 -10.29 2.14
C LYS A 179 -7.43 -11.70 2.70
N MET A 180 -7.41 -12.73 1.85
CA MET A 180 -7.48 -14.14 2.28
C MET A 180 -6.31 -14.52 3.21
N VAL A 181 -5.10 -14.04 2.91
CA VAL A 181 -3.91 -14.27 3.76
C VAL A 181 -4.05 -13.63 5.15
N ILE A 182 -4.71 -12.47 5.24
CA ILE A 182 -4.93 -11.79 6.53
C ILE A 182 -6.10 -12.41 7.30
N SER A 183 -7.20 -12.75 6.61
CA SER A 183 -8.44 -13.18 7.25
C SER A 183 -8.52 -14.68 7.54
N GLY A 184 -7.75 -15.50 6.82
CA GLY A 184 -8.05 -16.93 6.67
C GLY A 184 -9.18 -17.16 5.68
#